data_AF-A0A5C4IVF6-F1
#
_entry.id   AF-A0A5C4IVF6-F1
#
_cell.length_a   1.000
_cell.length_b   1.000
_cell.length_c   1.000
_cell.angle_alpha   90.00
_cell.angle_beta   90.00
_cell.angle_gamma   90.00
#
_symmetry.space_group_name_H-M   'P 1'
#
loop_
_entity.id
_entity.type
_entity.pdbx_description
1 polymer ?
#
loop_
_entity_poly.entity_id
_entity_poly.type
_entity_poly.pdbx_seq_one_letter_code
_entity_poly.pdbx_strand_id
1 'polypeptide(L)' 'MRRVIARALDNENTSPRDLAALSRRQIEISKEIDALKRQKVEEAAQGDISGDEEWSEEAI' A
#
# COMPACT_ATOMS: atom_id res chain seq x y z
N MET A 1 6.70 -12.20 -5.59
CA MET A 1 7.58 -12.18 -4.40
C MET A 1 6.84 -12.57 -3.10
N ARG A 2 5.68 -11.96 -2.76
CA ARG A 2 4.90 -12.27 -1.53
C ARG A 2 4.68 -13.77 -1.26
N ARG A 3 4.29 -14.55 -2.30
CA ARG A 3 4.09 -16.01 -2.20
C ARG A 3 5.38 -16.79 -1.86
N VAL A 4 6.54 -16.30 -2.31
CA VAL A 4 7.84 -16.93 -2.04
C VAL A 4 8.23 -16.72 -0.58
N ILE A 5 8.00 -15.51 -0.04
CA ILE A 5 8.26 -15.17 1.36
C ILE A 5 7.35 -15.98 2.29
N ALA A 6 6.05 -16.05 2.01
CA ALA A 6 5.10 -16.84 2.81
C ALA A 6 5.52 -18.32 2.89
N ARG A 7 5.87 -18.92 1.75
CA ARG A 7 6.32 -20.31 1.70
C ARG A 7 7.62 -20.56 2.47
N ALA A 8 8.52 -19.57 2.51
CA ALA A 8 9.75 -19.65 3.28
C ALA A 8 9.50 -19.49 4.79
N LEU A 9 8.55 -18.65 5.19
CA LEU A 9 8.15 -18.51 6.61
C LEU A 9 7.52 -19.80 7.16
N ASP A 10 6.72 -20.49 6.35
CA ASP A 10 6.04 -21.74 6.76
C ASP A 10 6.94 -22.99 6.63
N ASN A 11 8.18 -22.84 6.17
CA ASN A 11 9.13 -23.94 6.01
C ASN A 11 10.03 -24.06 7.25
N GLU A 12 9.92 -25.19 7.95
CA GLU A 12 10.71 -25.51 9.16
C GLU A 12 12.22 -25.58 8.89
N ASN A 13 12.64 -25.78 7.63
CA ASN A 13 14.05 -25.81 7.25
C ASN A 13 14.63 -24.41 6.96
N THR A 14 13.83 -23.35 7.03
CA THR A 14 14.32 -21.99 6.82
C THR A 14 15.18 -21.57 7.99
N SER A 15 16.39 -21.10 7.69
CA SER A 15 17.33 -20.70 8.74
C SER A 15 16.74 -19.58 9.60
N PRO A 16 16.98 -19.55 10.93
CA PRO A 16 16.48 -18.50 11.80
C PRO A 16 16.90 -17.08 11.37
N ARG A 17 18.09 -16.96 10.74
CA ARG A 17 18.61 -15.70 10.21
C ARG A 17 17.77 -15.20 9.02
N ASP A 18 17.46 -16.10 8.09
CA ASP A 18 16.65 -15.77 6.92
C ASP A 18 15.21 -15.49 7.32
N LEU A 19 14.67 -16.29 8.25
CA LEU A 19 13.34 -16.08 8.80
C LEU A 19 13.23 -14.68 9.45
N ALA A 20 14.23 -14.27 10.23
CA ALA A 20 14.26 -12.92 10.80
C ALA A 20 14.34 -11.81 9.73
N ALA A 21 15.10 -12.02 8.66
CA ALA A 21 15.19 -11.07 7.55
C ALA A 21 13.87 -10.95 6.77
N LEU A 22 13.24 -12.09 6.48
CA LEU A 22 11.96 -12.18 5.79
C LEU A 22 10.84 -11.55 6.61
N SER A 23 10.78 -11.82 7.92
CA SER A 23 9.80 -11.22 8.83
C SER A 23 9.94 -9.69 8.92
N ARG A 24 11.17 -9.16 8.99
CA ARG A 24 11.39 -7.71 8.95
C ARG A 24 10.88 -7.10 7.64
N ARG A 25 11.21 -7.73 6.51
CA ARG A 25 10.75 -7.26 5.19
C ARG A 25 9.23 -7.33 5.04
N GLN A 26 8.59 -8.35 5.61
CA GLN A 26 7.12 -8.46 5.65
C GLN A 26 6.48 -7.30 6.42
N ILE A 27 7.05 -6.92 7.57
CA ILE A 27 6.55 -5.81 8.39
C ILE A 27 6.68 -4.49 7.63
N GLU A 28 7.82 -4.23 6.98
CA GLU A 28 8.03 -3.04 6.14
C GLU A 28 6.98 -2.94 5.02
N ILE A 29 6.81 -4.01 4.24
CA ILE A 29 5.84 -4.06 3.15
C ILE A 29 4.41 -3.81 3.67
N SER A 30 4.07 -4.32 4.85
CA SER A 30 2.75 -4.12 5.44
C SER A 30 2.51 -2.64 5.78
N LYS A 31 3.52 -1.98 6.37
CA LYS A 31 3.47 -0.53 6.64
C LYS A 31 3.34 0.31 5.36
N GLU A 32 4.10 -0.03 4.32
CA GLU A 32 4.02 0.65 3.02
C GLU A 32 2.62 0.50 2.39
N ILE A 33 2.04 -0.70 2.46
CA ILE A 33 0.68 -0.95 1.97
C ILE A 33 -0.34 -0.08 2.71
N ASP A 34 -0.24 0.02 4.03
CA ASP A 34 -1.19 0.79 4.82
C ASP A 34 -1.03 2.30 4.60
N ALA A 35 0.20 2.78 4.42
CA ALA A 35 0.47 4.16 4.00
C ALA A 35 -0.17 4.47 2.64
N LEU A 36 -0.01 3.58 1.66
CA LEU A 36 -0.62 3.74 0.33
C LEU A 36 -2.15 3.70 0.38
N LYS A 37 -2.74 2.83 1.20
CA LYS A 37 -4.20 2.80 1.40
C LYS A 37 -4.69 4.11 2.01
N ARG A 38 -3.99 4.62 3.03
CA ARG A 38 -4.32 5.88 3.67
C ARG A 38 -4.24 7.04 2.67
N GLN A 39 -3.15 7.11 1.90
CA GLN A 39 -3.00 8.10 0.84
C GLN A 39 -4.17 8.05 -0.15
N LYS A 40 -4.59 6.87 -0.60
CA LYS A 40 -5.74 6.73 -1.49
C LYS A 40 -7.05 7.22 -0.89
N VAL A 41 -7.26 7.02 0.41
CA VAL A 41 -8.45 7.53 1.11
C VAL A 41 -8.39 9.05 1.23
N GLU A 42 -7.22 9.61 1.54
CA GLU A 42 -7.01 11.07 1.63
C GLU A 42 -7.18 11.74 0.25
N GLU A 43 -6.63 11.15 -0.81
CA GLU A 43 -6.82 11.60 -2.20
C GLU A 43 -8.28 11.51 -2.63
N ALA A 44 -8.98 10.43 -2.29
CA ALA A 44 -10.42 10.30 -2.57
C ALA A 44 -11.27 11.31 -1.79
N ALA A 45 -10.87 11.64 -0.55
CA ALA A 45 -11.54 12.66 0.25
C ALA A 45 -11.24 14.09 -0.24
N GLN A 46 -10.08 14.34 -0.84
CA GLN A 46 -9.72 15.63 -1.46
C GLN A 46 -10.26 15.77 -2.89
N GLY A 47 -10.48 14.66 -3.59
CA GLY A 47 -11.00 14.61 -4.95
C GLY A 47 -12.53 14.72 -5.05
N ASP A 48 -13.23 14.94 -3.94
CA ASP A 48 -14.63 15.37 -3.97
C ASP A 48 -14.64 16.82 -4.44
N ILE A 49 -14.73 16.94 -5.76
CA ILE A 49 -14.77 18.15 -6.57
C ILE A 49 -15.50 19.26 -5.80
N SER A 50 -14.80 20.36 -5.53
CA SER A 50 -15.48 21.59 -5.15
C SER A 50 -16.49 21.88 -6.25
N GLY A 51 -17.78 21.90 -5.94
CA GLY A 51 -18.87 22.19 -6.88
C GLY A 51 -18.88 23.63 -7.41
N ASP A 52 -17.71 24.26 -7.52
CA ASP A 52 -17.48 25.65 -7.91
C ASP A 52 -16.78 25.76 -9.28
N GLU A 53 -16.36 24.65 -9.89
CA GLU A 53 -15.91 24.61 -11.29
C GLU A 53 -16.96 23.90 -12.18
N GLU A 54 -18.18 24.44 -12.19
CA GLU A 54 -19.13 24.18 -13.27
C GLU A 54 -18.58 24.90 -14.52
N TRP A 55 -18.01 24.14 -15.44
CA TRP A 55 -17.51 24.67 -16.71
C TRP A 55 -18.66 25.38 -17.46
N SER A 56 -18.61 26.72 -17.56
CA SER A 56 -19.61 27.50 -18.28
C SER A 56 -19.17 27.73 -19.73
N GLU A 57 -20.02 27.31 -20.67
CA GLU A 57 -19.85 27.56 -22.12
C GLU A 57 -19.98 29.06 -22.49
N GLU A 58 -20.38 29.91 -21.55
CA GLU A 58 -20.58 31.36 -21.74
C GLU A 58 -19.26 32.16 -21.79
N ALA A 59 -18.12 31.52 -21.54
CA ALA A 59 -16.80 32.14 -21.60
C ALA A 59 -16.07 31.96 -22.96
N ILE A 60 -16.80 31.73 -24.05
CA ILE A 60 -16.26 31.70 -25.43
C ILE A 60 -16.87 32.81 -26.28
#